data_AF-A0A921MFE8-F1
#
_entry.id   AF-A0A921MFE8-F1
#
_cell.length_a   1.000
_cell.length_b   1.000
_cell.length_c   1.000
_cell.angle_alpha   90.00
_cell.angle_beta   90.00
_cell.angle_gamma   90.00
#
_symmetry.space_group_name_H-M   'P 1'
#
loop_
_entity.id
_entity.type
_entity.pdbx_description
1 polymer ?
#
loop_
_entity_poly.entity_id
_entity_poly.type
_entity_poly.pdbx_seq_one_letter_code
_entity_poly.pdbx_strand_id
1 'polypeptide(L)'
;MLKRTNPIQDYVRRYAPSRYAEIRDPETFFPQMLNELQEAEDVALVSMQGETWRPSDEDRANPLKMLGEYRARTNAASELAWQEVVLDRFPPEVDETGEPLAQEIHPLEPEDESLLD
;
A
#
# COMPACT_ATOMS: atom_id res chain seq x y z
N MET A 1 -0.92 -18.02 14.14
CA MET A 1 -0.10 -17.00 13.44
C MET A 1 -1.01 -16.30 12.45
N LEU A 2 -1.34 -15.02 12.65
CA LEU A 2 -2.01 -14.25 11.59
C LEU A 2 -1.03 -14.16 10.41
N LYS A 3 -1.36 -14.76 9.26
CA LYS A 3 -0.64 -14.47 8.02
C LYS A 3 -0.82 -12.96 7.79
N ARG A 4 0.27 -12.17 7.87
CA ARG A 4 0.24 -10.78 7.42
C ARG A 4 -0.14 -10.84 5.94
N THR A 5 -1.37 -10.45 5.63
CA THR A 5 -1.82 -10.33 4.24
C THR A 5 -1.03 -9.21 3.56
N ASN A 6 -0.69 -9.43 2.30
CA ASN A 6 0.02 -8.45 1.50
C ASN A 6 -0.92 -7.24 1.28
N PRO A 7 -0.51 -6.01 1.64
CA PRO A 7 -1.40 -4.85 1.58
C PRO A 7 -1.87 -4.52 0.16
N ILE A 8 -1.04 -4.83 -0.84
CA ILE A 8 -1.40 -4.68 -2.26
C ILE A 8 -2.49 -5.68 -2.63
N GLN A 9 -2.34 -6.95 -2.20
CA GLN A 9 -3.36 -7.97 -2.44
C GLN A 9 -4.70 -7.58 -1.81
N ASP A 10 -4.67 -7.09 -0.57
CA ASP A 10 -5.86 -6.64 0.12
C ASP A 10 -6.52 -5.45 -0.58
N TYR A 11 -5.73 -4.50 -1.06
CA TYR A 11 -6.23 -3.38 -1.86
C TYR A 11 -6.86 -3.86 -3.17
N VAL A 12 -6.14 -4.63 -3.98
CA VAL A 12 -6.63 -5.06 -5.32
C VAL A 12 -7.88 -5.93 -5.18
N ARG A 13 -7.90 -6.85 -4.22
CA ARG A 13 -9.10 -7.66 -3.94
C ARG A 13 -10.30 -6.80 -3.56
N ARG A 14 -10.08 -5.70 -2.84
CA ARG A 14 -11.15 -4.84 -2.32
C ARG A 14 -11.64 -3.79 -3.31
N TYR A 15 -10.74 -3.22 -4.10
CA TYR A 15 -11.02 -2.04 -4.91
C TYR A 15 -10.88 -2.27 -6.41
N ALA A 16 -10.24 -3.35 -6.85
CA ALA A 16 -10.14 -3.75 -8.26
C ALA A 16 -10.46 -5.25 -8.43
N PRO A 17 -11.65 -5.72 -8.01
CA PRO A 17 -11.99 -7.14 -7.94
C PRO A 17 -11.99 -7.84 -9.30
N SER A 18 -12.35 -7.14 -10.39
CA SER A 18 -12.29 -7.72 -11.74
C SER A 18 -10.85 -8.01 -12.13
N ARG A 19 -9.93 -7.07 -11.82
CA ARG A 19 -8.49 -7.28 -12.03
C ARG A 19 -7.92 -8.37 -11.13
N TYR A 20 -8.37 -8.45 -9.88
CA TYR A 20 -7.97 -9.51 -8.97
C TYR A 20 -8.30 -10.90 -9.54
N ALA A 21 -9.50 -11.07 -10.12
CA ALA A 21 -9.96 -12.33 -10.69
C ALA A 21 -9.16 -12.78 -11.93
N GLU A 22 -8.49 -11.85 -12.63
CA GLU A 22 -7.62 -12.16 -13.78
C GLU A 22 -6.25 -12.73 -13.36
N ILE A 23 -5.84 -12.55 -12.09
CA ILE A 23 -4.53 -12.97 -11.58
C ILE A 23 -4.55 -14.47 -11.28
N ARG A 24 -3.81 -15.25 -12.10
CA ARG A 24 -3.77 -16.72 -12.00
C ARG A 24 -2.94 -17.26 -10.84
N ASP A 25 -1.89 -16.57 -10.45
CA ASP A 25 -1.00 -16.96 -9.36
C ASP A 25 -0.78 -15.78 -8.38
N PRO A 26 -1.74 -15.52 -7.47
CA PRO A 26 -1.63 -14.47 -6.47
C PRO A 26 -0.45 -14.66 -5.51
N GLU A 27 -0.08 -15.92 -5.22
CA GLU A 27 0.96 -16.24 -4.22
C GLU A 27 2.35 -15.82 -4.69
N THR A 28 2.60 -15.79 -6.00
CA THR A 28 3.84 -15.26 -6.57
C THR A 28 3.71 -13.80 -6.98
N PHE A 29 2.57 -13.42 -7.59
CA PHE A 29 2.38 -12.09 -8.18
C PHE A 29 2.47 -10.97 -7.14
N PHE A 30 1.72 -11.07 -6.04
CA PHE A 30 1.68 -9.97 -5.07
C PHE A 30 2.97 -9.79 -4.27
N PRO A 31 3.70 -10.86 -3.87
CA PRO A 31 5.04 -10.69 -3.29
C PRO A 31 6.05 -10.04 -4.24
N GLN A 32 6.02 -10.36 -5.53
CA GLN A 32 6.88 -9.68 -6.52
C GLN A 32 6.54 -8.19 -6.62
N MET A 33 5.26 -7.87 -6.71
CA MET A 33 4.78 -6.49 -6.77
C MET A 33 5.07 -5.70 -5.47
N LEU A 34 5.12 -6.38 -4.32
CA LEU A 34 5.56 -5.76 -3.06
C LEU A 34 7.05 -5.42 -3.09
N ASN A 35 7.88 -6.25 -3.71
CA ASN A 35 9.29 -5.92 -3.92
C ASN A 35 9.43 -4.73 -4.90
N GLU A 36 8.65 -4.71 -5.99
CA GLU A 36 8.61 -3.55 -6.90
C GLU A 36 8.22 -2.26 -6.18
N LEU A 37 7.24 -2.32 -5.26
CA LEU A 37 6.84 -1.19 -4.44
C LEU A 37 8.01 -0.69 -3.58
N GLN A 38 8.71 -1.59 -2.89
CA GLN A 38 9.86 -1.23 -2.04
C GLN A 38 11.00 -0.61 -2.86
N GLU A 39 11.28 -1.15 -4.03
CA GLU A 39 12.29 -0.59 -4.94
C GLU A 39 11.89 0.82 -5.42
N ALA A 40 10.61 1.03 -5.77
CA ALA A 40 10.09 2.34 -6.15
C ALA A 40 10.14 3.34 -4.99
N GLU A 41 9.84 2.91 -3.75
CA GLU A 41 9.97 3.74 -2.53
C GLU A 41 11.41 4.22 -2.33
N ASP A 42 12.39 3.31 -2.46
CA ASP A 42 13.81 3.64 -2.33
C ASP A 42 14.25 4.64 -3.41
N VAL A 43 13.85 4.43 -4.67
CA VAL A 43 14.15 5.34 -5.79
C VAL A 43 13.52 6.71 -5.57
N ALA A 44 12.25 6.77 -5.15
CA ALA A 44 11.56 8.01 -4.87
C ALA A 44 12.22 8.76 -3.71
N LEU A 45 12.58 8.06 -2.63
CA LEU A 45 13.24 8.65 -1.46
C LEU A 45 14.60 9.25 -1.81
N VAL A 46 15.43 8.54 -2.59
CA VAL A 46 16.72 9.05 -3.08
C VAL A 46 16.52 10.28 -3.97
N SER A 47 15.54 10.23 -4.87
CA SER A 47 15.23 11.35 -5.77
C SER A 47 14.79 12.61 -5.00
N MET A 48 14.03 12.44 -3.91
CA MET A 48 13.59 13.54 -3.05
C MET A 48 14.68 14.13 -2.17
N GLN A 49 15.69 13.34 -1.79
CA GLN A 49 16.84 13.84 -1.03
C GLN A 49 17.76 14.70 -1.92
N GLY A 50 17.86 14.38 -3.21
CA GLY A 50 18.82 14.99 -4.12
C GLY A 50 20.25 14.52 -3.86
N GLU A 51 21.13 14.60 -4.87
CA GLU A 51 22.47 13.98 -4.88
C GLU A 51 23.43 14.45 -3.75
N THR A 52 23.11 15.50 -3.00
CA THR A 52 24.07 16.15 -2.08
C THR A 52 23.48 16.66 -0.75
N TRP A 53 22.32 16.19 -0.30
CA TRP A 53 21.72 16.73 0.92
C TRP A 53 22.64 16.62 2.14
N ARG A 54 22.92 17.77 2.76
CA ARG A 54 23.69 17.89 4.00
C ARG A 54 22.93 18.81 4.97
N PRO A 55 22.75 18.41 6.24
CA PRO A 55 22.11 19.26 7.23
C PRO A 55 22.89 20.56 7.41
N SER A 56 22.17 21.69 7.43
CA SER A 56 22.75 22.99 7.80
C SER A 56 23.05 23.03 9.30
N ASP A 57 23.80 24.05 9.76
CA ASP A 57 24.06 24.23 11.19
C ASP A 57 22.78 24.53 11.98
N GLU A 58 21.78 25.16 11.35
CA GLU A 58 20.44 25.37 11.92
C GLU A 58 19.69 24.05 12.09
N ASP A 59 19.78 23.15 11.10
CA ASP A 59 19.14 21.83 11.18
C ASP A 59 19.78 20.97 12.26
N ARG A 60 21.11 21.02 12.39
CA ARG A 60 21.85 20.33 13.47
C ARG A 60 21.44 20.82 14.86
N ALA A 61 21.09 22.11 14.98
CA ALA A 61 20.60 22.68 16.22
C ALA A 61 19.17 22.23 16.57
N ASN A 62 18.41 21.65 15.62
CA ASN A 62 17.06 21.16 15.82
C ASN A 62 16.83 19.72 15.28
N PRO A 63 17.25 18.69 16.04
CA PRO A 63 17.10 17.30 15.62
C PRO A 63 15.66 16.84 15.40
N LEU A 64 14.69 17.41 16.12
CA LEU A 64 13.27 17.04 15.98
C LEU A 64 12.70 17.52 14.65
N LYS A 65 13.09 18.72 14.20
CA LYS A 65 12.74 19.23 12.87
C LYS A 65 13.27 18.31 11.77
N MET A 66 14.55 17.91 11.86
CA MET A 66 15.15 16.98 10.90
C MET A 66 14.42 15.63 10.84
N LEU A 67 14.05 15.08 12.00
CA LEU A 67 13.28 13.83 12.04
C LEU A 67 11.90 13.99 11.41
N GLY A 68 11.23 15.12 11.65
CA GLY A 68 9.95 15.46 11.04
C GLY A 68 10.04 15.54 9.51
N GLU A 69 11.03 16.26 8.98
CA GLU A 69 11.28 16.37 7.55
C GLU A 69 11.64 15.03 6.90
N TYR A 70 12.45 14.22 7.58
CA TYR A 70 12.76 12.87 7.11
C TYR A 70 11.49 12.01 7.00
N ARG A 71 10.65 12.00 8.04
CA ARG A 71 9.37 11.27 8.02
C ARG A 71 8.44 11.76 6.92
N ALA A 72 8.34 13.08 6.75
CA ALA A 72 7.52 13.67 5.68
C ALA A 72 7.98 13.21 4.29
N ARG A 73 9.31 13.17 4.05
CA ARG A 73 9.87 12.65 2.79
C ARG A 73 9.60 11.16 2.61
N THR A 74 9.79 10.35 3.65
CA THR A 74 9.51 8.91 3.58
C THR A 74 8.04 8.64 3.26
N ASN A 75 7.12 9.39 3.88
CA ASN A 75 5.69 9.27 3.59
C ASN A 75 5.39 9.67 2.13
N ALA A 76 5.92 10.80 1.67
CA ALA A 76 5.73 11.24 0.28
C ALA A 76 6.30 10.24 -0.73
N ALA A 77 7.47 9.64 -0.45
CA ALA A 77 8.05 8.60 -1.29
C ALA A 77 7.15 7.35 -1.35
N SER A 78 6.61 6.92 -0.21
CA SER A 78 5.64 5.81 -0.14
C SER A 78 4.36 6.10 -0.90
N GLU A 79 3.82 7.31 -0.80
CA GLU A 79 2.64 7.74 -1.56
C GLU A 79 2.89 7.73 -3.07
N LEU A 80 4.03 8.23 -3.54
CA LEU A 80 4.39 8.20 -4.97
C LEU A 80 4.57 6.77 -5.48
N ALA A 81 5.30 5.94 -4.74
CA ALA A 81 5.53 4.54 -5.12
C ALA A 81 4.20 3.76 -5.16
N TRP A 82 3.31 4.00 -4.20
CA TRP A 82 1.97 3.40 -4.19
C TRP A 82 1.14 3.83 -5.39
N GLN A 83 1.19 5.11 -5.77
CA GLN A 83 0.51 5.60 -6.96
C GLN A 83 0.99 4.87 -8.22
N GLU A 84 2.31 4.82 -8.44
CA GLU A 84 2.91 4.27 -9.65
C GLU A 84 2.77 2.74 -9.76
N VAL A 85 3.01 2.02 -8.65
CA VAL A 85 3.03 0.55 -8.67
C VAL A 85 1.63 -0.02 -8.52
N VAL A 86 0.78 0.59 -7.68
CA VAL A 86 -0.54 0.03 -7.34
C VAL A 86 -1.67 0.75 -8.06
N LEU A 87 -1.84 2.05 -7.85
CA LEU A 87 -3.05 2.76 -8.30
C LEU A 87 -3.13 2.92 -9.82
N ASP A 88 -2.00 3.14 -10.49
CA ASP A 88 -1.95 3.27 -11.95
C ASP A 88 -2.23 1.93 -12.67
N ARG A 89 -1.86 0.81 -12.04
CA ARG A 89 -2.10 -0.54 -12.58
C ARG A 89 -3.48 -1.09 -12.19
N PHE A 90 -3.94 -0.76 -10.99
CA PHE A 90 -5.20 -1.20 -10.40
C PHE A 90 -6.02 0.01 -9.94
N PRO A 91 -6.52 0.82 -10.89
CA PRO A 91 -7.43 1.89 -10.55
C PRO A 91 -8.67 1.31 -9.88
N PRO A 92 -9.23 1.98 -8.86
CA PRO A 92 -10.42 1.50 -8.18
C PRO A 92 -11.58 1.40 -9.16
N GLU A 93 -12.25 0.26 -9.15
CA GLU A 93 -13.48 0.02 -9.91
C GLU A 93 -14.64 0.76 -9.24
N VAL A 94 -15.35 1.55 -10.05
CA VAL A 94 -16.49 2.36 -9.63
C VAL A 94 -17.74 1.96 -10.41
N ASP A 95 -18.91 2.17 -9.82
CA ASP A 95 -20.19 1.97 -10.45
C ASP A 95 -20.54 3.09 -11.45
N GLU A 96 -21.73 3.01 -12.04
CA GLU A 96 -22.24 3.99 -13.02
C GLU A 96 -22.38 5.42 -12.45
N THR A 97 -22.38 5.56 -11.13
CA THR A 97 -22.48 6.84 -10.42
C THR A 97 -21.11 7.37 -9.96
N GLY A 98 -20.05 6.58 -10.16
CA GLY A 98 -18.69 6.90 -9.72
C GLY A 98 -18.40 6.51 -8.27
N GLU A 99 -19.32 5.79 -7.61
CA GLU A 99 -19.10 5.27 -6.26
C GLU A 99 -18.30 3.95 -6.33
N PRO A 100 -17.41 3.65 -5.37
CA PRO A 100 -16.69 2.38 -5.35
C PRO A 100 -17.68 1.20 -5.37
N LEU A 101 -17.43 0.20 -6.23
CA LEU A 101 -18.30 -0.99 -6.34
C LEU A 101 -18.57 -1.57 -4.93
N ALA A 102 -19.85 -1.73 -4.59
CA ALA A 102 -20.27 -2.11 -3.25
C ALA A 102 -19.64 -3.44 -2.82
N GLN A 103 -19.09 -3.44 -1.60
CA GLN A 103 -18.42 -4.58 -1.00
C GLN A 103 -19.46 -5.61 -0.56
N GLU A 104 -19.47 -6.81 -1.15
CA GLU A 104 -20.07 -7.96 -0.48
C GLU A 104 -19.16 -8.37 0.68
N ILE A 105 -19.30 -7.68 1.81
CA ILE A 105 -18.78 -8.17 3.09
C ILE A 105 -19.69 -9.34 3.45
N HIS A 106 -19.32 -10.56 3.06
CA HIS A 106 -19.92 -11.74 3.66
C HIS A 106 -19.58 -11.70 5.15
N PRO A 107 -20.58 -11.54 6.04
CA PRO A 107 -20.35 -11.74 7.46
C PRO A 107 -19.82 -13.17 7.62
N LEU A 108 -18.77 -13.34 8.43
CA LEU A 108 -18.39 -14.67 8.89
C LEU A 108 -19.65 -15.27 9.52
N GLU A 109 -20.18 -16.35 8.94
CA GLU A 109 -21.30 -17.06 9.54
C GLU A 109 -20.91 -17.38 10.99
N PRO A 110 -21.77 -17.06 11.98
CA PRO A 110 -21.48 -17.44 13.36
C PRO A 110 -21.32 -18.96 13.38
N GLU A 111 -20.16 -19.44 13.82
CA GLU A 111 -19.91 -20.86 14.02
C GLU A 111 -21.03 -21.40 14.93
N ASP A 112 -21.76 -22.40 14.44
CA ASP A 112 -22.85 -23.08 15.13
C ASP A 112 -22.46 -23.38 16.59
N GLU A 113 -23.09 -22.69 17.56
CA GLU A 113 -23.03 -23.01 18.99
C GLU A 113 -23.85 -24.29 19.32
N SER A 114 -24.09 -25.19 18.36
CA SER A 114 -24.95 -26.37 18.54
C SER A 114 -24.22 -27.60 19.12
N LEU A 115 -23.09 -27.41 19.80
CA LEU A 115 -22.33 -28.51 20.44
C LEU A 115 -22.24 -28.35 21.96
N LEU A 116 -23.35 -28.00 22.58
CA LEU A 116 -23.55 -28.14 24.03
C LEU A 116 -24.94 -28.71 24.31
N ASP A 117 -25.12 -30.00 24.02
CA ASP A 117 -26.08 -30.87 24.71
C ASP A 117 -25.32 -31.93 25.51
#